data_AF-A0A1H3PW63-F1
#
_entry.id   AF-A0A1H3PW63-F1
#
_cell.length_a   1.000
_cell.length_b   1.000
_cell.length_c   1.000
_cell.angle_alpha   90.00
_cell.angle_beta   90.00
_cell.angle_gamma   90.00
#
_symmetry.space_group_name_H-M   'P 1'
#
loop_
_entity.id
_entity.type
_entity.pdbx_description
1 polymer ?
#
loop_
_entity_poly.entity_id
_entity_poly.type
_entity_poly.pdbx_seq_one_letter_code
_entity_poly.pdbx_strand_id
1 'polypeptide(L)'
;MEKVKAYFALTKPRVIELLLVTTVPVMILAQNGIPDLWLVFATLIGGALSAGSAGAFNCYFDRDIDRVMNRTSKRPLVTGVLSDREALVFAWTIGVISIVWLAVFTNLLAASLSLLAILIYVLLYTLVLKRRTPQNIVWGGTAGCMPVLIGCAAVTNSLSWEALILFGIIFLWTPPHYWPLSMKYRTDYKTAGVPMLAVVRGRVVVGLQIVLYAWAMVACSLLLIPVGHMGLVYSVTAVAAGAWFLFESHRLYSRSIRDLSIKPMRVFHGSITYLTLIFLAVAIDPLLPF
;
A
#
# COMPACT_ATOMS: atom_id res chain seq x y z
N MET A 1 -29.82 -6.20 4.79
CA MET A 1 -28.85 -5.25 4.19
C MET A 1 -27.69 -4.89 5.12
N GLU A 2 -27.90 -4.77 6.44
CA GLU A 2 -26.84 -4.37 7.39
C GLU A 2 -25.63 -5.32 7.41
N LYS A 3 -25.85 -6.64 7.49
CA LYS A 3 -24.76 -7.64 7.44
C LYS A 3 -23.94 -7.59 6.15
N VAL A 4 -24.56 -7.32 5.00
CA VAL A 4 -23.85 -7.20 3.72
C VAL A 4 -22.91 -5.99 3.75
N LYS A 5 -23.38 -4.85 4.24
CA LYS A 5 -22.55 -3.65 4.44
C LYS A 5 -21.40 -3.94 5.43
N ALA A 6 -21.66 -4.73 6.47
CA ALA A 6 -20.65 -5.13 7.44
C ALA A 6 -19.55 -6.02 6.81
N TYR A 7 -19.90 -7.04 6.03
CA TYR A 7 -18.91 -7.86 5.31
C TYR A 7 -18.10 -7.02 4.33
N PHE A 8 -18.75 -6.13 3.58
CA PHE A 8 -18.05 -5.21 2.68
C PHE A 8 -17.12 -4.24 3.43
N ALA A 9 -17.48 -3.83 4.65
CA ALA A 9 -16.60 -3.00 5.48
C ALA A 9 -15.36 -3.76 5.97
N LEU A 10 -15.43 -5.09 6.17
CA LEU A 10 -14.27 -5.91 6.54
C LEU A 10 -13.19 -5.94 5.45
N THR A 11 -13.58 -5.82 4.17
CA THR A 11 -12.62 -5.85 3.06
C THR A 11 -11.83 -4.55 2.89
N LYS A 12 -12.22 -3.47 3.57
CA LYS A 12 -11.57 -2.14 3.50
C LYS A 12 -11.44 -1.62 2.06
N PRO A 13 -12.56 -1.30 1.39
CA PRO A 13 -12.60 -0.96 -0.03
C PRO A 13 -11.67 0.19 -0.44
N ARG A 14 -11.48 1.20 0.42
CA ARG A 14 -10.54 2.30 0.16
C ARG A 14 -9.08 1.86 0.06
N VAL A 15 -8.70 0.80 0.78
CA VAL A 15 -7.35 0.22 0.69
C VAL A 15 -7.24 -0.57 -0.61
N ILE A 16 -8.27 -1.34 -0.95
CA ILE A 16 -8.33 -2.09 -2.22
C ILE A 16 -8.18 -1.15 -3.41
N GLU A 17 -8.94 -0.06 -3.47
CA GLU A 17 -8.88 0.93 -4.55
C GLU A 17 -7.46 1.43 -4.81
N LEU A 18 -6.73 1.77 -3.75
CA LEU A 18 -5.34 2.22 -3.85
C LEU A 18 -4.43 1.13 -4.44
N LEU A 19 -4.63 -0.14 -4.05
CA LEU A 19 -3.85 -1.27 -4.56
C LEU A 19 -4.14 -1.50 -6.05
N LEU A 20 -5.41 -1.43 -6.46
CA LEU A 20 -5.83 -1.62 -7.85
C LEU A 20 -5.26 -0.56 -8.79
N VAL A 21 -5.20 0.70 -8.34
CA VAL A 21 -4.60 1.81 -9.11
C VAL A 21 -3.12 1.58 -9.40
N THR A 22 -2.40 0.85 -8.54
CA THR A 22 -0.99 0.51 -8.79
C THR A 22 -0.79 -0.74 -9.65
N THR A 23 -1.75 -1.68 -9.68
CA THR A 23 -1.63 -2.93 -10.45
C THR A 23 -1.73 -2.69 -11.96
N VAL A 24 -2.72 -1.92 -12.41
CA VAL A 24 -2.99 -1.75 -13.86
C VAL A 24 -1.81 -1.12 -14.62
N PRO A 25 -1.19 -0.01 -14.14
CA PRO A 25 -0.01 0.54 -14.79
C PRO A 25 1.14 -0.45 -14.96
N VAL A 26 1.33 -1.32 -13.96
CA VAL A 26 2.38 -2.35 -14.01
C VAL A 26 2.06 -3.40 -15.05
N MET A 27 0.78 -3.79 -15.18
CA MET A 27 0.36 -4.72 -16.23
C MET A 27 0.60 -4.11 -17.62
N ILE A 28 0.30 -2.83 -17.82
CA ILE A 28 0.56 -2.10 -19.07
C ILE A 28 2.06 -2.08 -19.40
N LEU A 29 2.90 -1.72 -18.41
CA LEU A 29 4.35 -1.73 -18.58
C LEU A 29 4.87 -3.13 -18.91
N ALA A 30 4.40 -4.15 -18.19
CA ALA A 30 4.83 -5.54 -18.36
C ALA A 30 4.40 -6.12 -19.73
N GLN A 31 3.27 -5.68 -20.27
CA GLN A 31 2.82 -6.01 -21.61
C GLN A 31 3.58 -5.22 -22.69
N ASN A 32 4.15 -4.07 -22.32
CA ASN A 32 4.58 -3.02 -23.24
C ASN A 32 3.47 -2.63 -24.23
N GLY A 33 2.28 -2.38 -23.69
CA GLY A 33 1.05 -2.15 -24.46
C GLY A 33 -0.19 -2.34 -23.61
N ILE A 34 -1.38 -2.25 -24.22
CA ILE A 34 -2.63 -2.53 -23.51
C ILE A 34 -2.75 -4.04 -23.31
N PRO A 35 -2.77 -4.56 -22.07
CA PRO A 35 -2.96 -5.98 -21.82
C PRO A 35 -4.38 -6.42 -22.16
N ASP A 36 -4.58 -7.72 -22.32
CA ASP A 36 -5.91 -8.29 -22.46
C ASP A 36 -6.82 -7.83 -21.30
N LEU A 37 -7.98 -7.25 -21.64
CA LEU A 37 -8.86 -6.62 -20.65
C LEU A 37 -9.48 -7.64 -19.71
N TRP A 38 -9.66 -8.89 -20.17
CA TRP A 38 -10.12 -9.97 -19.31
C TRP A 38 -9.04 -10.35 -18.28
N LEU A 39 -7.77 -10.43 -18.69
CA LEU A 39 -6.66 -10.65 -17.78
C LEU A 39 -6.54 -9.54 -16.73
N VAL A 40 -6.69 -8.27 -17.14
CA VAL A 40 -6.73 -7.12 -16.21
C VAL A 40 -7.88 -7.31 -15.22
N PHE A 41 -9.10 -7.55 -15.72
CA PHE A 41 -10.27 -7.76 -14.87
C PHE A 41 -10.07 -8.93 -13.89
N ALA A 42 -9.61 -10.08 -14.37
CA ALA A 42 -9.34 -11.26 -13.55
C ALA A 42 -8.31 -10.97 -12.46
N THR A 43 -7.22 -10.26 -12.80
CA THR A 43 -6.17 -9.88 -11.84
C THR A 43 -6.72 -8.93 -10.76
N LEU A 44 -7.52 -7.93 -11.15
CA LEU A 44 -8.11 -6.97 -10.21
C LEU A 44 -9.13 -7.63 -9.27
N ILE A 45 -9.98 -8.53 -9.77
CA ILE A 45 -10.91 -9.30 -8.94
C ILE A 45 -10.16 -10.19 -7.96
N GLY A 46 -9.17 -10.95 -8.46
CA GLY A 46 -8.32 -11.80 -7.65
C GLY A 46 -7.64 -11.01 -6.53
N GLY A 47 -6.94 -9.92 -6.88
CA GLY A 47 -6.25 -9.05 -5.94
C GLY A 47 -7.18 -8.35 -4.93
N ALA A 48 -8.37 -7.90 -5.36
CA ALA A 48 -9.38 -7.33 -4.46
C ALA A 48 -9.87 -8.34 -3.42
N LEU A 49 -10.08 -9.60 -3.82
CA LEU A 49 -10.44 -10.67 -2.89
C LEU A 49 -9.30 -11.00 -1.92
N SER A 50 -8.03 -10.99 -2.39
CA SER A 50 -6.86 -11.22 -1.52
C SER A 50 -6.74 -10.11 -0.47
N ALA A 51 -6.79 -8.85 -0.91
CA ALA A 51 -6.73 -7.70 -0.04
C ALA A 51 -7.93 -7.65 0.92
N GLY A 52 -9.11 -8.06 0.46
CA GLY A 52 -10.31 -8.22 1.27
C GLY A 52 -10.14 -9.27 2.37
N SER A 53 -9.57 -10.43 2.05
CA SER A 53 -9.23 -11.50 3.01
C SER A 53 -8.28 -10.98 4.08
N ALA A 54 -7.17 -10.38 3.66
CA ALA A 54 -6.16 -9.81 4.55
C ALA A 54 -6.74 -8.69 5.44
N GLY A 55 -7.62 -7.86 4.88
CA GLY A 55 -8.38 -6.83 5.60
C GLY A 55 -9.32 -7.40 6.66
N ALA A 56 -10.03 -8.47 6.35
CA ALA A 56 -10.95 -9.15 7.26
C ALA A 56 -10.19 -9.84 8.42
N PHE A 57 -9.10 -10.54 8.13
CA PHE A 57 -8.21 -11.07 9.16
C PHE A 57 -7.64 -9.97 10.05
N ASN A 58 -7.23 -8.84 9.47
CA ASN A 58 -6.73 -7.73 10.25
C ASN A 58 -7.80 -7.15 11.20
N CYS A 59 -9.04 -6.95 10.73
CA CYS A 59 -10.14 -6.53 11.60
C CYS A 59 -10.42 -7.55 12.71
N TYR A 60 -10.30 -8.85 12.43
CA TYR A 60 -10.43 -9.91 13.43
C TYR A 60 -9.35 -9.82 14.52
N PHE A 61 -8.08 -9.76 14.14
CA PHE A 61 -6.98 -9.74 15.10
C PHE A 61 -6.80 -8.41 15.83
N ASP A 62 -7.33 -7.31 15.27
CA ASP A 62 -7.25 -5.98 15.88
C ASP A 62 -8.50 -5.59 16.69
N ARG A 63 -9.48 -6.49 16.85
CA ARG A 63 -10.78 -6.17 17.46
C ARG A 63 -10.70 -5.61 18.88
N ASP A 64 -9.69 -5.99 19.65
CA ASP A 64 -9.41 -5.49 21.00
C ASP A 64 -8.88 -4.04 20.99
N ILE A 65 -7.92 -3.72 20.12
CA ILE A 65 -7.37 -2.36 20.02
C ILE A 65 -8.28 -1.41 19.24
N ASP A 66 -9.09 -1.94 18.31
CA ASP A 66 -10.03 -1.14 17.55
C ASP A 66 -11.13 -0.55 18.46
N ARG A 67 -11.46 -1.21 19.58
CA ARG A 67 -12.42 -0.73 20.60
C ARG A 67 -11.99 0.56 21.28
N VAL A 68 -10.70 0.76 21.49
CA VAL A 68 -10.14 1.89 22.24
C VAL A 68 -9.69 3.06 21.35
N MET A 69 -9.89 2.95 20.04
CA MET A 69 -9.55 3.99 19.07
C MET A 69 -10.81 4.63 18.48
N ASN A 70 -10.95 5.95 18.62
CA ASN A 70 -12.08 6.72 18.08
C ASN A 70 -12.32 6.49 16.57
N ARG A 71 -11.25 6.27 15.82
CA ARG A 71 -11.30 6.03 14.38
C ARG A 71 -11.95 4.70 13.99
N THR A 72 -11.86 3.68 14.84
CA THR A 72 -12.18 2.28 14.49
C THR A 72 -13.22 1.64 15.39
N SER A 73 -13.68 2.34 16.42
CA SER A 73 -14.71 1.88 17.36
C SER A 73 -16.06 1.56 16.70
N LYS A 74 -16.29 2.02 15.47
CA LYS A 74 -17.49 1.74 14.67
C LYS A 74 -17.37 0.52 13.74
N ARG A 75 -16.27 -0.24 13.80
CA ARG A 75 -16.07 -1.42 12.93
C ARG A 75 -17.08 -2.54 13.27
N PRO A 76 -17.52 -3.34 12.28
CA PRO A 76 -18.57 -4.35 12.50
C PRO A 76 -18.29 -5.40 13.58
N LEU A 77 -17.03 -5.78 13.76
CA LEU A 77 -16.61 -6.71 14.83
C LEU A 77 -16.56 -6.04 16.22
N VAL A 78 -16.43 -4.72 16.26
CA VAL A 78 -16.48 -3.96 17.51
C VAL A 78 -17.92 -3.71 17.95
N THR A 79 -18.80 -3.40 16.99
CA THR A 79 -20.23 -3.15 17.25
C THR A 79 -21.05 -4.43 17.44
N GLY A 80 -20.50 -5.60 17.14
CA GLY A 80 -21.17 -6.90 17.27
C GLY A 80 -22.14 -7.22 16.12
N VAL A 81 -22.16 -6.43 15.04
CA VAL A 81 -22.99 -6.69 13.86
C VAL A 81 -22.58 -8.01 13.16
N LEU A 82 -21.30 -8.35 13.25
CA LEU A 82 -20.75 -9.65 12.85
C LEU A 82 -20.06 -10.32 14.03
N SER A 83 -20.25 -11.62 14.15
CA SER A 83 -19.53 -12.46 15.11
C SER A 83 -18.09 -12.74 14.65
N ASP A 84 -17.25 -13.10 15.61
CA ASP A 84 -15.86 -13.55 15.40
C ASP A 84 -15.79 -14.71 14.39
N ARG A 85 -16.72 -15.66 14.47
CA ARG A 85 -16.78 -16.83 13.57
C ARG A 85 -17.17 -16.42 12.15
N GLU A 86 -18.16 -15.56 12.01
CA GLU A 86 -18.59 -15.03 10.70
C GLU A 86 -17.44 -14.33 9.97
N ALA A 87 -16.68 -13.48 10.68
CA ALA A 87 -15.54 -12.78 10.09
C ALA A 87 -14.42 -13.74 9.67
N LEU A 88 -14.09 -14.76 10.48
CA LEU A 88 -13.07 -15.74 10.14
C LEU A 88 -13.46 -16.62 8.95
N VAL A 89 -14.70 -17.13 8.93
CA VAL A 89 -15.21 -17.93 7.80
C VAL A 89 -15.17 -17.08 6.52
N PHE A 90 -15.63 -15.83 6.59
CA PHE A 90 -15.58 -14.93 5.45
C PHE A 90 -14.15 -14.68 4.96
N ALA A 91 -13.22 -14.38 5.85
CA ALA A 91 -11.82 -14.11 5.52
C ALA A 91 -11.14 -15.30 4.82
N TRP A 92 -11.32 -16.52 5.34
CA TRP A 92 -10.80 -17.74 4.72
C TRP A 92 -11.46 -18.00 3.37
N THR A 93 -12.79 -17.93 3.29
CA THR A 93 -13.53 -18.22 2.05
C THR A 93 -13.08 -17.30 0.91
N ILE A 94 -13.07 -15.98 1.12
CA ILE A 94 -12.66 -15.05 0.05
C ILE A 94 -11.16 -15.16 -0.28
N GLY A 95 -10.33 -15.55 0.71
CA GLY A 95 -8.91 -15.83 0.50
C GLY A 95 -8.69 -17.05 -0.40
N VAL A 96 -9.34 -18.18 -0.11
CA VAL A 96 -9.26 -19.40 -0.93
C VAL A 96 -9.79 -19.13 -2.35
N ILE A 97 -10.95 -18.47 -2.45
CA ILE A 97 -11.53 -18.09 -3.75
C ILE A 97 -10.54 -17.22 -4.53
N SER A 98 -9.90 -16.25 -3.89
CA SER A 98 -8.90 -15.38 -4.53
C SER A 98 -7.73 -16.17 -5.15
N ILE A 99 -7.15 -17.11 -4.39
CA ILE A 99 -6.00 -17.90 -4.87
C ILE A 99 -6.41 -18.82 -6.02
N VAL A 100 -7.55 -19.50 -5.90
CA VAL A 100 -8.07 -20.35 -6.98
C VAL A 100 -8.39 -19.52 -8.22
N TRP A 101 -9.02 -18.36 -8.04
CA TRP A 101 -9.35 -17.44 -9.11
C TRP A 101 -8.10 -16.99 -9.89
N LEU A 102 -7.05 -16.55 -9.19
CA LEU A 102 -5.80 -16.17 -9.84
C LEU A 102 -5.11 -17.37 -10.51
N ALA A 103 -5.11 -18.54 -9.88
CA ALA A 103 -4.48 -19.72 -10.47
C ALA A 103 -5.16 -20.17 -11.77
N VAL A 104 -6.48 -20.02 -11.87
CA VAL A 104 -7.28 -20.43 -13.04
C VAL A 104 -7.31 -19.37 -14.13
N PHE A 105 -7.48 -18.09 -13.77
CA PHE A 105 -7.72 -17.01 -14.73
C PHE A 105 -6.48 -16.14 -15.01
N THR A 106 -5.37 -16.34 -14.29
CA THR A 106 -4.08 -15.71 -14.59
C THR A 106 -2.99 -16.79 -14.70
N ASN A 107 -2.27 -17.07 -13.61
CA ASN A 107 -1.27 -18.13 -13.52
C ASN A 107 -0.89 -18.44 -12.07
N LEU A 108 -0.14 -19.53 -11.89
CA LEU A 108 0.28 -20.01 -10.57
C LEU A 108 1.27 -19.07 -9.86
N LEU A 109 2.11 -18.33 -10.60
CA LEU A 109 3.06 -17.39 -10.01
C LEU A 109 2.31 -16.22 -9.35
N ALA A 110 1.37 -15.60 -10.06
CA ALA A 110 0.52 -14.53 -9.54
C ALA A 110 -0.32 -15.00 -8.33
N ALA A 111 -0.88 -16.21 -8.40
CA ALA A 111 -1.59 -16.82 -7.28
C ALA A 111 -0.70 -17.04 -6.05
N SER A 112 0.53 -17.52 -6.26
CA SER A 112 1.51 -17.76 -5.18
C SER A 112 1.97 -16.46 -4.53
N LEU A 113 2.21 -15.42 -5.33
CA LEU A 113 2.54 -14.07 -4.84
C LEU A 113 1.39 -13.45 -4.06
N SER A 114 0.15 -13.67 -4.50
CA SER A 114 -1.04 -13.25 -3.75
C SER A 114 -1.17 -13.97 -2.40
N LEU A 115 -0.97 -15.29 -2.36
CA LEU A 115 -0.94 -16.04 -1.10
C LEU A 115 0.15 -15.50 -0.18
N LEU A 116 1.35 -15.27 -0.71
CA LEU A 116 2.45 -14.67 0.05
C LEU A 116 2.08 -13.28 0.59
N ALA A 117 1.40 -12.44 -0.20
CA ALA A 117 0.93 -11.13 0.24
C ALA A 117 -0.04 -11.22 1.43
N ILE A 118 -0.99 -12.16 1.39
CA ILE A 118 -1.92 -12.42 2.50
C ILE A 118 -1.13 -12.85 3.74
N LEU A 119 -0.20 -13.80 3.60
CA LEU A 119 0.60 -14.32 4.71
C LEU A 119 1.48 -13.24 5.33
N ILE A 120 2.15 -12.41 4.53
CA ILE A 120 2.94 -11.27 5.01
C ILE A 120 2.04 -10.28 5.77
N TYR A 121 0.86 -9.94 5.23
CA TYR A 121 -0.01 -8.97 5.88
C TYR A 121 -0.60 -9.49 7.20
N VAL A 122 -1.00 -10.76 7.25
CA VAL A 122 -1.64 -11.35 8.41
C VAL A 122 -0.61 -11.77 9.45
N LEU A 123 0.35 -12.62 9.08
CA LEU A 123 1.31 -13.19 10.02
C LEU A 123 2.39 -12.18 10.40
N LEU A 124 3.08 -11.62 9.40
CA LEU A 124 4.21 -10.74 9.68
C LEU A 124 3.74 -9.38 10.19
N TYR A 125 2.86 -8.69 9.45
CA TYR A 125 2.41 -7.36 9.86
C TYR A 125 1.43 -7.41 11.04
N THR A 126 0.26 -8.03 10.88
CA THR A 126 -0.83 -7.91 11.85
C THR A 126 -0.50 -8.58 13.19
N LEU A 127 -0.01 -9.83 13.17
CA LEU A 127 0.25 -10.58 14.40
C LEU A 127 1.59 -10.24 15.06
N VAL A 128 2.64 -10.02 14.28
CA VAL A 128 4.00 -9.86 14.82
C VAL A 128 4.40 -8.39 14.91
N LEU A 129 4.54 -7.70 13.78
CA LEU A 129 5.21 -6.40 13.74
C LEU A 129 4.38 -5.28 14.37
N LYS A 130 3.08 -5.23 14.05
CA LYS A 130 2.18 -4.10 14.36
C LYS A 130 2.29 -3.64 15.81
N ARG A 131 2.29 -4.59 16.75
CA ARG A 131 2.28 -4.33 18.20
C ARG A 131 3.68 -4.34 18.85
N ARG A 132 4.74 -4.73 18.13
CA ARG A 132 6.06 -5.02 18.73
C ARG A 132 7.17 -4.07 18.32
N THR A 133 7.05 -3.33 17.22
CA THR A 133 8.16 -2.52 16.71
C THR A 133 7.70 -1.19 16.08
N PRO A 134 8.50 -0.11 16.20
CA PRO A 134 8.27 1.14 15.47
C PRO A 134 8.55 1.06 13.96
N GLN A 135 9.17 -0.04 13.50
CA GLN A 135 9.34 -0.36 12.08
C GLN A 135 8.15 -1.11 11.48
N ASN A 136 7.04 -1.20 12.22
CA ASN A 136 5.88 -2.00 11.87
C ASN A 136 5.33 -1.72 10.47
N ILE A 137 5.19 -0.46 10.11
CA ILE A 137 4.66 -0.05 8.81
C ILE A 137 5.67 -0.19 7.68
N VAL A 138 6.97 -0.18 7.97
CA VAL A 138 8.00 -0.28 6.92
C VAL A 138 7.97 -1.69 6.36
N TRP A 139 8.22 -2.68 7.22
CA TRP A 139 8.15 -4.10 6.86
C TRP A 139 6.73 -4.60 6.63
N GLY A 140 5.74 -4.01 7.31
CA GLY A 140 4.33 -4.30 7.01
C GLY A 140 3.88 -3.77 5.65
N GLY A 141 4.53 -2.72 5.16
CA GLY A 141 4.30 -2.15 3.83
C GLY A 141 4.62 -3.11 2.69
N THR A 142 5.49 -4.10 2.90
CA THR A 142 5.84 -5.13 1.92
C THR A 142 4.61 -5.79 1.32
N ALA A 143 3.60 -6.14 2.12
CA ALA A 143 2.36 -6.72 1.61
C ALA A 143 1.58 -5.76 0.69
N GLY A 144 1.62 -4.45 0.96
CA GLY A 144 0.99 -3.43 0.13
C GLY A 144 1.72 -3.18 -1.19
N CYS A 145 2.96 -3.63 -1.32
CA CYS A 145 3.76 -3.52 -2.54
C CYS A 145 3.57 -4.71 -3.49
N MET A 146 3.07 -5.85 -2.98
CA MET A 146 2.84 -7.08 -3.74
C MET A 146 1.94 -6.95 -4.97
N PRO A 147 0.92 -6.06 -5.03
CA PRO A 147 0.09 -5.93 -6.24
C PRO A 147 0.89 -5.62 -7.50
N VAL A 148 2.01 -4.91 -7.39
CA VAL A 148 2.94 -4.67 -8.50
C VAL A 148 3.49 -6.00 -9.04
N LEU A 149 4.05 -6.82 -8.15
CA LEU A 149 4.63 -8.11 -8.54
C LEU A 149 3.56 -9.07 -9.08
N ILE A 150 2.37 -9.07 -8.46
CA ILE A 150 1.23 -9.87 -8.91
C ILE A 150 0.77 -9.42 -10.31
N GLY A 151 0.67 -8.11 -10.56
CA GLY A 151 0.29 -7.56 -11.85
C GLY A 151 1.29 -7.90 -12.96
N CYS A 152 2.59 -7.70 -12.70
CA CYS A 152 3.63 -8.10 -13.64
C CYS A 152 3.59 -9.60 -13.92
N ALA A 153 3.58 -10.43 -12.87
CA ALA A 153 3.54 -11.88 -13.00
C ALA A 153 2.28 -12.37 -13.72
N ALA A 154 1.13 -11.72 -13.53
CA ALA A 154 -0.10 -12.09 -14.23
C ALA A 154 0.05 -11.97 -15.77
N VAL A 155 0.81 -10.97 -16.23
CA VAL A 155 1.06 -10.72 -17.66
C VAL A 155 2.18 -11.59 -18.20
N THR A 156 3.34 -11.60 -17.55
CA THR A 156 4.57 -12.18 -18.11
C THR A 156 4.91 -13.57 -17.57
N ASN A 157 4.18 -14.04 -16.55
CA ASN A 157 4.48 -15.25 -15.77
C ASN A 157 5.95 -15.29 -15.27
N SER A 158 6.53 -14.13 -15.02
CA SER A 158 7.89 -13.95 -14.50
C SER A 158 7.97 -12.67 -13.65
N LEU A 159 9.10 -12.45 -12.99
CA LEU A 159 9.36 -11.20 -12.27
C LEU A 159 10.46 -10.43 -12.98
N SER A 160 10.10 -9.24 -13.47
CA SER A 160 11.02 -8.35 -14.16
C SER A 160 11.68 -7.36 -13.20
N TRP A 161 12.78 -6.75 -13.61
CA TRP A 161 13.47 -5.74 -12.79
C TRP A 161 12.63 -4.49 -12.60
N GLU A 162 11.85 -4.11 -13.61
CA GLU A 162 10.89 -3.01 -13.56
C GLU A 162 9.85 -3.24 -12.46
N ALA A 163 9.31 -4.46 -12.35
CA ALA A 163 8.35 -4.79 -11.30
C ALA A 163 8.98 -4.73 -9.90
N LEU A 164 10.24 -5.17 -9.75
CA LEU A 164 10.96 -5.06 -8.49
C LEU A 164 11.26 -3.60 -8.12
N ILE A 165 11.58 -2.74 -9.09
CA ILE A 165 11.77 -1.31 -8.88
C ILE A 165 10.45 -0.65 -8.47
N LEU A 166 9.35 -0.91 -9.17
CA LEU A 166 8.03 -0.38 -8.83
C LEU A 166 7.56 -0.85 -7.45
N PHE A 167 7.86 -2.09 -7.08
CA PHE A 167 7.69 -2.60 -5.72
C PHE A 167 8.51 -1.77 -4.71
N GLY A 168 9.78 -1.51 -5.04
CA GLY A 168 10.69 -0.68 -4.25
C GLY A 168 10.17 0.75 -4.06
N ILE A 169 9.59 1.36 -5.10
CA ILE A 169 8.97 2.69 -5.00
C ILE A 169 7.85 2.69 -3.97
N ILE A 170 6.90 1.75 -4.03
CA ILE A 170 5.80 1.68 -3.04
C ILE A 170 6.33 1.39 -1.63
N PHE A 171 7.33 0.50 -1.53
CA PHE A 171 7.95 0.14 -0.26
C PHE A 171 8.59 1.37 0.41
N LEU A 172 9.39 2.13 -0.34
CA LEU A 172 10.06 3.33 0.12
C LEU A 172 9.11 4.52 0.28
N TRP A 173 8.00 4.54 -0.45
CA TRP A 173 6.91 5.50 -0.30
C TRP A 173 6.08 5.30 0.98
N THR A 174 6.00 4.06 1.46
CA THR A 174 5.16 3.71 2.63
C THR A 174 5.48 4.56 3.86
N PRO A 175 6.75 4.78 4.26
CA PRO A 175 7.04 5.58 5.45
C PRO A 175 6.78 7.09 5.28
N PRO A 176 7.21 7.75 4.19
CA PRO A 176 6.83 9.13 3.88
C PRO A 176 5.31 9.36 3.78
N HIS A 177 4.54 8.32 3.44
CA HIS A 177 3.08 8.37 3.45
C HIS A 177 2.49 8.21 4.85
N TYR A 178 2.81 7.13 5.56
CA TYR A 178 2.14 6.77 6.81
C TYR A 178 2.64 7.54 8.03
N TRP A 179 3.91 7.95 8.08
CA TRP A 179 4.41 8.67 9.26
C TRP A 179 3.74 10.02 9.47
N PRO A 180 3.49 10.87 8.46
CA PRO A 180 2.68 12.07 8.65
C PRO A 180 1.26 11.79 9.16
N LEU A 181 0.62 10.71 8.72
CA LEU A 181 -0.67 10.27 9.25
C LEU A 181 -0.55 9.90 10.74
N SER A 182 0.50 9.15 11.09
CA SER A 182 0.76 8.75 12.48
C SER A 182 1.09 9.93 13.39
N MET A 183 1.69 11.01 12.87
CA MET A 183 1.88 12.26 13.61
C MET A 183 0.54 12.91 13.96
N LYS A 184 -0.43 12.92 13.03
CA LYS A 184 -1.78 13.46 13.28
C LYS A 184 -2.55 12.63 14.30
N TYR A 185 -2.52 11.31 14.17
CA TYR A 185 -3.28 10.38 15.03
C TYR A 185 -2.44 9.79 16.16
N ARG A 186 -1.41 10.51 16.63
CA ARG A 186 -0.45 10.03 17.63
C ARG A 186 -1.14 9.56 18.90
N THR A 187 -2.14 10.32 19.38
CA THR A 187 -2.87 10.00 20.62
C THR A 187 -3.62 8.68 20.48
N ASP A 188 -4.35 8.46 19.38
CA ASP A 188 -5.07 7.21 19.13
C ASP A 188 -4.13 5.99 19.15
N TYR A 189 -2.97 6.10 18.49
CA TYR A 189 -1.98 5.02 18.49
C TYR A 189 -1.37 4.77 19.87
N LYS A 190 -1.12 5.84 20.65
CA LYS A 190 -0.64 5.74 22.02
C LYS A 190 -1.66 5.04 22.91
N THR A 191 -2.93 5.41 22.82
CA THR A 191 -4.04 4.80 23.59
C THR A 191 -4.19 3.32 23.27
N ALA A 192 -4.01 2.93 22.00
CA ALA A 192 -4.06 1.55 21.55
C ALA A 192 -2.80 0.72 21.85
N GLY A 193 -1.78 1.30 22.49
CA GLY A 193 -0.50 0.63 22.76
C GLY A 193 0.29 0.26 21.50
N VAL A 194 0.02 0.90 20.36
CA VAL A 194 0.72 0.62 19.09
C VAL A 194 1.97 1.50 19.01
N PRO A 195 3.19 0.91 18.97
CA PRO A 195 4.45 1.65 19.07
C PRO A 195 4.85 2.32 17.75
N MET A 196 3.95 3.06 17.10
CA MET A 196 4.26 3.80 15.87
C MET A 196 5.47 4.71 16.08
N LEU A 197 6.29 4.93 15.04
CA LEU A 197 7.47 5.80 15.16
C LEU A 197 7.15 7.19 15.74
N ALA A 198 6.02 7.79 15.35
CA ALA A 198 5.57 9.08 15.88
C ALA A 198 5.12 9.03 17.36
N VAL A 199 4.78 7.85 17.89
CA VAL A 199 4.49 7.66 19.32
C VAL A 199 5.80 7.57 20.11
N VAL A 200 6.76 6.78 19.63
CA VAL A 200 8.01 6.47 20.35
C VAL A 200 9.12 7.50 20.15
N ARG A 201 9.08 8.31 19.09
CA ARG A 201 10.08 9.34 18.78
C ARG A 201 9.43 10.71 18.58
N GLY A 202 10.23 11.76 18.77
CA GLY A 202 9.80 13.14 18.57
C GLY A 202 9.66 13.51 17.08
N ARG A 203 8.91 14.58 16.80
CA ARG A 203 8.62 15.05 15.43
C ARG A 203 9.86 15.28 14.55
N VAL A 204 10.99 15.67 15.14
CA VAL A 204 12.25 15.90 14.43
C VAL A 204 12.80 14.60 13.84
N VAL A 205 12.85 13.54 14.65
CA VAL A 205 13.35 12.22 14.21
C VAL A 205 12.44 11.63 13.14
N VAL A 206 11.12 11.73 13.33
CA VAL A 206 10.15 11.26 12.33
C VAL A 206 10.27 12.07 11.03
N GLY A 207 10.43 13.39 11.14
CA GLY A 207 10.65 14.27 9.98
C GLY A 207 11.92 13.94 9.20
N LEU A 208 13.03 13.66 9.89
CA LEU A 208 14.27 13.23 9.26
C LEU A 208 14.09 11.91 8.52
N GLN A 209 13.42 10.94 9.14
CA GLN A 209 13.14 9.64 8.51
C GLN A 209 12.25 9.80 7.27
N ILE A 210 11.23 10.67 7.30
CA ILE A 210 10.43 11.00 6.11
C ILE A 210 11.33 11.52 4.98
N VAL A 211 12.26 12.43 5.26
CA VAL A 211 13.20 12.96 4.26
C VAL A 211 14.12 11.88 3.70
N LEU A 212 14.71 11.03 4.55
CA LEU A 212 15.63 9.97 4.11
C LEU A 212 14.92 8.97 3.19
N TYR A 213 13.72 8.52 3.57
CA TYR A 213 12.93 7.63 2.72
C TYR A 213 12.41 8.33 1.46
N ALA A 214 12.09 9.63 1.50
CA ALA A 214 11.72 10.38 0.30
C ALA A 214 12.86 10.44 -0.72
N TRP A 215 14.11 10.65 -0.26
CA TRP A 215 15.29 10.57 -1.14
C TRP A 215 15.49 9.17 -1.73
N ALA A 216 15.41 8.13 -0.91
CA ALA A 216 15.53 6.76 -1.38
C ALA A 216 14.42 6.42 -2.40
N MET A 217 13.18 6.84 -2.14
CA MET A 217 12.04 6.66 -3.03
C MET A 217 12.23 7.37 -4.37
N VAL A 218 12.71 8.62 -4.37
CA VAL A 218 12.99 9.37 -5.60
C VAL A 218 14.17 8.76 -6.37
N ALA A 219 15.23 8.34 -5.69
CA ALA A 219 16.32 7.63 -6.34
C ALA A 219 15.82 6.33 -6.98
N CYS A 220 14.97 5.58 -6.29
CA CYS A 220 14.37 4.34 -6.79
C CYS A 220 13.45 4.59 -8.00
N SER A 221 12.68 5.67 -8.04
CA SER A 221 11.88 6.00 -9.24
C SER A 221 12.76 6.38 -10.42
N LEU A 222 13.85 7.12 -10.21
CA LEU A 222 14.78 7.45 -11.29
C LEU A 222 15.51 6.23 -11.84
N LEU A 223 15.73 5.18 -11.05
CA LEU A 223 16.30 3.91 -11.53
C LEU A 223 15.42 3.21 -12.56
N LEU A 224 14.10 3.47 -12.56
CA LEU A 224 13.22 2.88 -13.57
C LEU A 224 13.54 3.41 -14.98
N ILE A 225 14.09 4.62 -15.12
CA ILE A 225 14.41 5.23 -16.42
C ILE A 225 15.37 4.34 -17.23
N PRO A 226 16.59 4.04 -16.75
CA PRO A 226 17.52 3.19 -17.50
C PRO A 226 17.10 1.71 -17.55
N VAL A 227 16.38 1.21 -16.54
CA VAL A 227 16.05 -0.23 -16.44
C VAL A 227 14.83 -0.59 -17.27
N GLY A 228 13.77 0.19 -17.19
CA GLY A 228 12.53 0.00 -17.96
C GLY A 228 12.50 0.73 -19.29
N HIS A 229 13.63 1.34 -19.70
CA HIS A 229 13.74 2.16 -20.91
C HIS A 229 12.65 3.25 -21.01
N MET A 230 12.34 3.88 -19.88
CA MET A 230 11.24 4.84 -19.82
C MET A 230 11.57 6.13 -20.60
N GLY A 231 10.61 6.60 -21.37
CA GLY A 231 10.67 7.78 -22.20
C GLY A 231 10.54 9.11 -21.44
N LEU A 232 10.30 10.16 -22.22
CA LEU A 232 10.29 11.53 -21.73
C LEU A 232 9.15 11.82 -20.74
N VAL A 233 7.98 11.21 -20.92
CA VAL A 233 6.81 11.48 -20.07
C VAL A 233 7.08 10.98 -18.66
N TYR A 234 7.56 9.75 -18.51
CA TYR A 234 7.98 9.24 -17.21
C TYR A 234 9.15 10.03 -16.63
N SER A 235 10.19 10.27 -17.42
CA SER A 235 11.42 10.92 -16.94
C SER A 235 11.16 12.33 -16.38
N VAL A 236 10.42 13.17 -17.12
CA VAL A 236 10.05 14.52 -16.66
C VAL A 236 9.15 14.45 -15.43
N THR A 237 8.17 13.54 -15.42
CA THR A 237 7.25 13.37 -14.29
C THR A 237 8.00 12.95 -13.03
N ALA A 238 8.91 11.97 -13.14
CA ALA A 238 9.70 11.45 -12.02
C ALA A 238 10.58 12.53 -11.39
N VAL A 239 11.27 13.33 -12.22
CA VAL A 239 12.11 14.44 -11.75
C VAL A 239 11.27 15.55 -11.11
N ALA A 240 10.22 16.01 -11.79
CA ALA A 240 9.40 17.13 -11.31
C ALA A 240 8.62 16.77 -10.04
N ALA A 241 7.94 15.62 -10.03
CA ALA A 241 7.20 15.15 -8.86
C ALA A 241 8.15 14.81 -7.70
N GLY A 242 9.32 14.24 -7.99
CA GLY A 242 10.36 13.93 -7.00
C GLY A 242 10.90 15.19 -6.33
N ALA A 243 11.29 16.19 -7.10
CA ALA A 243 11.76 17.48 -6.58
C ALA A 243 10.70 18.17 -5.71
N TRP A 244 9.44 18.17 -6.16
CA TRP A 244 8.33 18.72 -5.41
C TRP A 244 8.10 17.99 -4.08
N PHE A 245 8.08 16.66 -4.08
CA PHE A 245 7.84 15.88 -2.86
C PHE A 245 9.00 15.97 -1.86
N LEU A 246 10.24 16.04 -2.35
CA LEU A 246 11.42 16.31 -1.52
C LEU A 246 11.33 17.68 -0.85
N PHE A 247 10.92 18.71 -1.59
CA PHE A 247 10.69 20.04 -1.01
C PHE A 247 9.63 20.01 0.10
N GLU A 248 8.50 19.35 -0.11
CA GLU A 248 7.42 19.25 0.88
C GLU A 248 7.88 18.49 2.15
N SER A 249 8.68 17.43 1.98
CA SER A 249 9.26 16.64 3.07
C SER A 249 10.29 17.44 3.87
N HIS A 250 11.21 18.16 3.20
CA HIS A 250 12.15 19.07 3.85
C HIS A 250 11.47 20.22 4.56
N ARG A 251 10.38 20.75 4.00
CA ARG A 251 9.61 21.80 4.67
C ARG A 251 8.97 21.31 5.96
N LEU A 252 8.44 20.08 5.98
CA LEU A 252 7.92 19.46 7.21
C LEU A 252 9.04 19.29 8.25
N TYR A 253 10.20 18.78 7.84
CA TYR A 253 11.35 18.58 8.71
C TYR A 253 11.89 19.90 9.27
N SER A 254 12.09 20.93 8.44
CA SER A 254 12.55 22.25 8.84
C SER A 254 11.63 22.91 9.87
N ARG A 255 10.31 22.85 9.66
CA ARG A 255 9.34 23.34 10.67
C ARG A 255 9.38 22.53 11.96
N SER A 256 9.64 21.22 11.88
CA SER A 256 9.77 20.35 13.05
C SER A 256 10.99 20.70 13.91
N ILE A 257 12.10 21.08 13.28
CA ILE A 257 13.32 21.55 13.97
C ILE A 257 13.09 22.92 14.63
N ARG A 258 12.44 23.85 13.92
CA ARG A 258 12.22 25.23 14.39
C ARG A 258 11.09 25.38 15.42
N ASP A 259 10.57 24.27 15.95
CA ASP A 259 9.38 24.24 16.82
C ASP A 259 8.17 25.03 16.27
N LEU A 260 8.02 25.04 14.94
CA LEU A 260 6.90 25.70 14.30
C LEU A 260 5.71 24.75 14.18
N SER A 261 4.52 25.32 13.96
CA SER A 261 3.34 24.52 13.61
C SER A 261 3.60 23.71 12.33
N ILE A 262 3.46 22.39 12.46
CA ILE A 262 3.61 21.43 11.36
C ILE A 262 2.27 21.12 10.72
N LYS A 263 2.27 20.80 9.43
CA LYS A 263 1.08 20.35 8.67
C LYS A 263 1.33 18.95 8.09
N PRO A 264 1.36 17.87 8.91
CA PRO A 264 1.68 16.52 8.45
C PRO A 264 0.76 16.05 7.31
N MET A 265 -0.51 16.43 7.36
CA MET A 265 -1.48 16.06 6.33
C MET A 265 -1.15 16.61 4.95
N ARG A 266 -0.38 17.70 4.83
CA ARG A 266 0.05 18.18 3.51
C ARG A 266 1.01 17.21 2.85
N VAL A 267 1.95 16.63 3.62
CA VAL A 267 2.85 15.58 3.12
C VAL A 267 2.09 14.28 2.86
N PHE A 268 1.13 13.92 3.72
CA PHE A 268 0.27 12.76 3.50
C PHE A 268 -0.46 12.83 2.15
N HIS A 269 -1.21 13.90 1.87
CA HIS A 269 -1.91 14.04 0.59
C HIS A 269 -0.93 14.21 -0.57
N GLY A 270 0.17 14.96 -0.38
CA GLY A 270 1.22 15.12 -1.39
C GLY A 270 1.87 13.79 -1.79
N SER A 271 2.02 12.85 -0.86
CA SER A 271 2.55 11.52 -1.16
C SER A 271 1.59 10.69 -2.03
N ILE A 272 0.27 10.85 -1.86
CA ILE A 272 -0.72 10.21 -2.73
C ILE A 272 -0.60 10.80 -4.13
N THR A 273 -0.57 12.13 -4.24
CA THR A 273 -0.38 12.81 -5.53
C THR A 273 0.91 12.39 -6.23
N TYR A 274 2.03 12.31 -5.50
CA TYR A 274 3.30 11.82 -6.04
C TYR A 274 3.15 10.42 -6.62
N LEU A 275 2.61 9.48 -5.85
CA LEU A 275 2.48 8.09 -6.29
C LEU A 275 1.54 7.97 -7.49
N THR A 276 0.42 8.71 -7.50
CA THR A 276 -0.51 8.76 -8.63
C THR A 276 0.18 9.27 -9.90
N LEU A 277 0.95 10.37 -9.82
CA LEU A 277 1.66 10.90 -10.98
C LEU A 277 2.68 9.90 -11.53
N ILE A 278 3.46 9.27 -10.65
CA ILE A 278 4.45 8.26 -11.06
C ILE A 278 3.77 7.09 -11.77
N PHE A 279 2.73 6.51 -11.18
CA PHE A 279 2.07 5.32 -11.75
C PHE A 279 1.23 5.66 -12.99
N LEU A 280 0.67 6.86 -13.11
CA LEU A 280 0.06 7.31 -14.36
C LEU A 280 1.11 7.43 -15.46
N ALA A 281 2.28 7.99 -15.16
CA ALA A 281 3.35 8.08 -16.14
C ALA A 281 3.87 6.69 -16.56
N VAL A 282 3.97 5.73 -15.63
CA VAL A 282 4.28 4.31 -15.93
C VAL A 282 3.26 3.68 -16.89
N ALA A 283 1.98 4.02 -16.75
CA ALA A 283 0.93 3.49 -17.63
C ALA A 283 0.94 4.14 -19.02
N ILE A 284 1.20 5.45 -19.08
CA ILE A 284 1.06 6.24 -20.31
C ILE A 284 2.30 6.11 -21.19
N ASP A 285 3.49 6.16 -20.61
CA ASP A 285 4.75 6.26 -21.33
C ASP A 285 5.00 5.07 -22.30
N PRO A 286 4.74 3.79 -21.93
CA PRO A 286 4.84 2.65 -22.86
C PRO A 286 3.83 2.67 -24.02
N LEU A 287 2.78 3.50 -23.94
CA LEU A 287 1.77 3.63 -24.99
C LEU A 287 2.12 4.74 -26.01
N LEU A 288 3.19 5.49 -25.76
CA LEU A 288 3.63 6.58 -26.62
C LEU A 288 4.66 6.09 -27.64
N PRO A 289 4.71 6.68 -28.85
CA PRO A 289 5.49 6.17 -29.96
C PRO A 289 6.99 6.54 -29.92
N PHE A 290 7.50 7.07 -28.81
CA PHE A 290 8.86 7.65 -28.71
C PHE A 290 9.65 7.12 -27.53
#